data_AF-A0A9P1AP73-F1
#
_entry.id   AF-A0A9P1AP73-F1
#
_cell.length_a   1.000
_cell.length_b   1.000
_cell.length_c   1.000
_cell.angle_alpha   90.00
_cell.angle_beta   90.00
_cell.angle_gamma   90.00
#
_symmetry.space_group_name_H-M   'P 1'
#
loop_
_entity.id
_entity.type
_entity.pdbx_description
1 polymer ?
#
loop_
_entity_poly.entity_id
_entity_poly.type
_entity_poly.pdbx_seq_one_letter_code
_entity_poly.pdbx_strand_id
1 'polypeptide(L)'
;MDPHVLASLDESGYHNMRQISTLQLEKALDMTKQNALKASLMIANDADLEFDFDFDEDEDLDQPQMGTRADKSLGLLAKRFIKMIQYSPYGRCDLNTAAEALNVRQKRRIYDITNVLEGIGLIEKRSKNMIQWKGGDFMLNMKDGKRQTATTEEEQRMEHLKAEIEKLGKEEEHIEQHQRWISQSLRNAIESSDANQVSYVLRSQLSDNFGSDLTIGLQSRLGTQIKTSDPEVFNYV
;
A
#
# COMPACT_ATOMS: atom_id res chain seq x y z
N MET A 1 -49.52 66.16 -1.36
CA MET A 1 -49.69 65.00 -0.46
C MET A 1 -48.79 63.91 -1.00
N ASP A 2 -47.69 63.64 -0.30
CA ASP A 2 -46.62 62.76 -0.78
C ASP A 2 -46.97 61.27 -0.61
N PRO A 3 -46.76 60.42 -1.63
CA PRO A 3 -47.21 59.02 -1.65
C PRO A 3 -46.21 58.01 -1.04
N HIS A 4 -45.35 58.43 -0.10
CA HIS A 4 -44.23 57.59 0.39
C HIS A 4 -44.47 56.80 1.69
N VAL A 5 -45.71 56.61 2.14
CA VAL A 5 -45.97 56.07 3.50
C VAL A 5 -46.37 54.58 3.57
N LEU A 6 -46.24 53.77 2.50
CA LEU A 6 -46.76 52.39 2.52
C LEU A 6 -45.78 51.25 2.15
N ALA A 7 -44.46 51.42 2.29
CA ALA A 7 -43.52 50.33 1.98
C ALA A 7 -42.40 50.10 3.01
N SER A 8 -42.58 50.50 4.28
CA SER A 8 -41.56 50.32 5.33
C SER A 8 -41.89 49.22 6.34
N LEU A 9 -42.83 48.32 6.03
CA LEU A 9 -43.02 47.10 6.79
C LEU A 9 -42.35 45.96 6.03
N ASP A 10 -41.32 45.42 6.69
CA ASP A 10 -40.80 44.07 6.48
C ASP A 10 -39.70 43.90 5.41
N GLU A 11 -38.54 44.53 5.60
CA GLU A 11 -37.26 43.99 5.08
C GLU A 11 -36.33 43.56 6.22
N SER A 12 -36.33 44.32 7.32
CA SER A 12 -35.58 43.98 8.54
C SER A 12 -36.08 42.68 9.18
N GLY A 13 -37.39 42.42 9.15
CA GLY A 13 -38.00 41.18 9.65
C GLY A 13 -37.54 39.96 8.86
N TYR A 14 -37.64 39.98 7.52
CA TYR A 14 -37.13 38.90 6.68
C TYR A 14 -35.62 38.69 6.76
N HIS A 15 -34.82 39.77 6.88
CA HIS A 15 -33.36 39.63 7.01
C HIS A 15 -32.98 38.95 8.33
N ASN A 16 -33.61 39.36 9.43
CA ASN A 16 -33.37 38.78 10.75
C ASN A 16 -33.90 37.33 10.83
N MET A 17 -35.04 37.05 10.20
CA MET A 17 -35.61 35.70 10.09
C MET A 17 -34.71 34.76 9.25
N ARG A 18 -34.11 35.24 8.16
CA ARG A 18 -33.13 34.49 7.37
C ARG A 18 -31.82 34.26 8.14
N GLN A 19 -31.33 35.25 8.89
CA GLN A 19 -30.15 35.08 9.74
C GLN A 19 -30.39 34.08 10.87
N ILE A 20 -31.56 34.12 11.53
CA ILE A 20 -31.92 33.14 12.57
C ILE A 20 -32.06 31.74 11.97
N SER A 21 -32.71 31.62 10.80
CA SER A 21 -32.88 30.33 10.11
C SER A 21 -31.53 29.73 9.67
N THR A 22 -30.61 30.55 9.16
CA THR A 22 -29.25 30.09 8.77
C THR A 22 -28.43 29.68 9.98
N LEU A 23 -28.46 30.43 11.09
CA LEU A 23 -27.81 30.06 12.35
C LEU A 23 -28.38 28.76 12.95
N GLN A 24 -29.70 28.57 12.86
CA GLN A 24 -30.35 27.32 13.31
C GLN A 24 -29.92 26.12 12.46
N LEU A 25 -29.80 26.29 11.14
CA LEU A 25 -29.30 25.27 10.22
C LEU A 25 -27.84 24.91 10.50
N GLU A 26 -26.99 25.90 10.71
CA GLU A 26 -25.57 25.69 11.02
C GLU A 26 -25.40 24.98 12.37
N LYS A 27 -26.16 25.39 13.39
CA LYS A 27 -26.18 24.71 14.70
C LYS A 27 -26.70 23.28 14.62
N ALA A 28 -27.72 23.02 13.79
CA ALA A 28 -28.24 21.67 13.56
C ALA A 28 -27.22 20.79 12.80
N LEU A 29 -26.49 21.35 11.85
CA LEU A 29 -25.41 20.66 11.15
C LEU A 29 -24.28 20.30 12.12
N ASP A 30 -23.89 21.21 13.01
CA ASP A 30 -22.83 20.97 13.99
C ASP A 30 -23.24 19.96 15.06
N MET A 31 -24.48 20.02 15.55
CA MET A 31 -25.07 18.96 16.39
C MET A 31 -25.08 17.61 15.68
N THR A 32 -25.41 17.56 14.38
CA THR A 32 -25.43 16.31 13.62
C THR A 32 -24.02 15.76 13.43
N LYS A 33 -23.03 16.61 13.17
CA LYS A 33 -21.61 16.24 13.12
C LYS A 33 -21.13 15.68 14.46
N GLN A 34 -21.45 16.35 15.56
CA GLN A 34 -21.09 15.88 16.91
C GLN A 34 -21.79 14.57 17.27
N ASN A 35 -23.07 14.41 16.90
CA ASN A 35 -23.81 13.16 17.12
C ASN A 35 -23.28 12.02 16.24
N ALA A 36 -22.89 12.29 14.98
CA ALA A 36 -22.25 11.31 14.11
C ALA A 36 -20.86 10.92 14.63
N LEU A 37 -20.08 11.88 15.15
CA LEU A 37 -18.79 11.61 15.80
C LEU A 37 -18.98 10.77 17.06
N LYS A 38 -19.99 11.10 17.88
CA LYS A 38 -20.34 10.36 19.11
C LYS A 38 -20.87 8.97 18.80
N ALA A 39 -21.66 8.79 17.73
CA ALA A 39 -22.10 7.49 17.25
C ALA A 39 -20.93 6.66 16.71
N SER A 40 -20.01 7.27 15.96
CA SER A 40 -18.79 6.60 15.49
C SER A 40 -17.85 6.21 16.66
N LEU A 41 -17.84 7.00 17.74
CA LEU A 41 -17.10 6.69 18.96
C LEU A 41 -17.80 5.62 19.81
N MET A 42 -19.14 5.57 19.81
CA MET A 42 -19.90 4.49 20.46
C MET A 42 -19.85 3.17 19.70
N ILE A 43 -19.73 3.21 18.36
CA ILE A 43 -19.46 2.02 17.55
C ILE A 43 -18.07 1.42 17.88
N ALA A 44 -17.14 2.22 18.40
CA ALA A 44 -15.83 1.74 18.84
C ALA A 44 -15.83 1.06 20.23
N ASN A 45 -16.94 1.10 20.98
CA ASN A 45 -17.03 0.59 22.35
C ASN A 45 -17.87 -0.69 22.51
N ASP A 46 -18.56 -1.19 21.48
CA ASP A 46 -19.27 -2.48 21.52
C ASP A 46 -18.41 -3.65 20.99
N ALA A 47 -17.09 -3.55 21.14
CA ALA A 47 -16.16 -4.65 20.87
C ALA A 47 -15.83 -5.48 22.13
N ASP A 48 -16.64 -5.37 23.19
CA ASP A 48 -16.70 -6.37 24.25
C ASP A 48 -17.48 -7.60 23.75
N LEU A 49 -16.92 -8.26 22.73
CA LEU A 49 -17.00 -9.71 22.68
C LEU A 49 -16.01 -10.20 23.74
N GLU A 50 -16.44 -10.18 25.00
CA GLU A 50 -15.86 -11.02 26.05
C GLU A 50 -16.00 -12.47 25.58
N PHE A 51 -15.00 -12.93 24.84
CA PHE A 51 -14.75 -14.35 24.66
C PHE A 51 -14.10 -14.84 25.95
N ASP A 52 -14.93 -14.94 26.98
CA ASP A 52 -14.60 -15.49 28.29
C ASP A 52 -14.41 -17.00 28.12
N PHE A 53 -13.26 -17.37 27.57
CA PHE A 53 -12.78 -18.74 27.64
C PHE A 53 -12.04 -18.84 28.97
N ASP A 54 -12.81 -19.04 30.05
CA ASP A 54 -12.34 -19.34 31.40
C ASP A 54 -11.06 -20.18 31.31
N PHE A 55 -9.94 -19.50 31.51
CA PHE A 55 -8.62 -20.08 31.52
C PHE A 55 -8.32 -20.31 32.98
N ASP A 56 -8.55 -21.54 33.44
CA ASP A 56 -7.97 -22.02 34.70
C ASP A 56 -6.46 -21.76 34.62
N GLU A 57 -6.02 -20.67 35.26
CA GLU A 57 -4.63 -20.19 35.25
C GLU A 57 -3.77 -20.95 36.28
N ASP A 58 -4.33 -21.98 36.93
CA ASP A 58 -3.65 -22.82 37.91
C ASP A 58 -3.52 -24.27 37.39
N GLU A 59 -2.51 -24.55 36.55
CA GLU A 59 -2.01 -25.92 36.42
C GLU A 59 -0.48 -25.92 36.52
N ASP A 60 -0.03 -26.23 37.74
CA ASP A 60 1.35 -26.33 38.19
C ASP A 60 2.25 -27.13 37.22
N LEU A 61 3.17 -26.42 36.56
CA LEU A 61 4.25 -26.99 35.78
C LEU A 61 5.40 -27.46 36.70
N ASP A 62 5.16 -28.49 37.51
CA ASP A 62 6.20 -29.46 37.92
C ASP A 62 5.63 -30.62 38.76
N GLN A 63 4.98 -31.60 38.13
CA GLN A 63 4.88 -32.95 38.71
C GLN A 63 5.00 -34.05 37.63
N PRO A 64 5.76 -35.13 37.89
CA PRO A 64 5.79 -36.30 37.02
C PRO A 64 4.59 -37.20 37.37
N GLN A 65 3.41 -36.92 36.81
CA GLN A 65 2.24 -37.78 36.99
C GLN A 65 1.53 -38.10 35.67
N MET A 66 1.02 -39.34 35.62
CA MET A 66 0.41 -39.99 34.46
C MET A 66 -0.70 -39.13 33.82
N GLY A 67 -0.37 -38.47 32.70
CA GLY A 67 -1.30 -37.58 32.02
C GLY A 67 -2.58 -38.27 31.53
N THR A 68 -3.71 -37.64 31.84
CA THR A 68 -5.05 -38.08 31.44
C THR A 68 -5.27 -37.84 29.93
N ARG A 69 -6.35 -38.38 29.37
CA ARG A 69 -6.67 -38.25 27.93
C ARG A 69 -6.83 -36.78 27.48
N ALA A 70 -7.16 -35.88 28.40
CA ALA A 70 -7.38 -34.45 28.14
C ALA A 70 -6.08 -33.71 27.76
N ASP A 71 -4.95 -34.07 28.39
CA ASP A 71 -3.64 -33.45 28.22
C ASP A 71 -3.04 -33.67 26.81
N LYS A 72 -3.65 -34.54 26.03
CA LYS A 72 -3.27 -34.90 24.65
C LYS A 72 -4.34 -34.50 23.63
N SER A 73 -5.33 -33.70 24.03
CA SER A 73 -6.40 -33.26 23.14
C SER A 73 -5.86 -32.35 22.02
N LEU A 74 -6.49 -32.43 20.85
CA LEU A 74 -6.13 -31.58 19.71
C LEU A 74 -6.34 -30.09 20.04
N GLY A 75 -7.34 -29.75 20.85
CA GLY A 75 -7.61 -28.38 21.29
C GLY A 75 -6.46 -27.81 22.12
N LEU A 76 -5.93 -28.56 23.09
CA LEU A 76 -4.78 -28.12 23.89
C LEU A 76 -3.52 -27.96 23.01
N LEU A 77 -3.29 -28.90 22.09
CA LEU A 77 -2.18 -28.82 21.13
C LEU A 77 -2.33 -27.61 20.21
N ALA A 78 -3.53 -27.31 19.72
CA ALA A 78 -3.81 -26.14 18.89
C ALA A 78 -3.56 -24.84 19.67
N LYS A 79 -4.02 -24.74 20.92
CA LYS A 79 -3.79 -23.58 21.79
C LYS A 79 -2.30 -23.33 22.02
N ARG A 80 -1.52 -24.37 22.32
CA ARG A 80 -0.06 -24.28 22.48
C ARG A 80 0.65 -23.95 21.16
N PHE A 81 0.20 -24.54 20.04
CA PHE A 81 0.74 -24.26 18.69
C PHE A 81 0.54 -22.80 18.28
N ILE A 82 -0.67 -22.27 18.50
CA ILE A 82 -1.02 -20.88 18.20
C ILE A 82 -0.17 -19.92 19.04
N LYS A 83 -0.02 -20.17 20.36
CA LYS A 83 0.89 -19.38 21.20
C LYS A 83 2.31 -19.39 20.64
N MET A 84 2.84 -20.57 20.33
CA MET A 84 4.21 -20.70 19.83
C MET A 84 4.45 -19.97 18.49
N ILE A 85 3.54 -20.04 17.52
CA ILE A 85 3.71 -19.31 16.25
C ILE A 85 3.52 -17.81 16.42
N GLN A 86 2.64 -17.38 17.34
CA GLN A 86 2.46 -15.97 17.68
C GLN A 86 3.74 -15.40 18.30
N TYR A 87 4.30 -16.03 19.33
CA TYR A 87 5.54 -15.56 19.98
C TYR A 87 6.82 -15.81 19.17
N SER A 88 6.72 -16.42 17.99
CA SER A 88 7.89 -16.70 17.16
C SER A 88 8.34 -15.45 16.37
N PRO A 89 9.66 -15.22 16.22
CA PRO A 89 10.17 -14.12 15.42
C PRO A 89 9.57 -14.08 14.02
N TYR A 90 9.04 -12.91 13.63
CA TYR A 90 8.40 -12.67 12.33
C TYR A 90 7.17 -13.57 12.03
N GLY A 91 6.58 -14.18 13.06
CA GLY A 91 5.46 -15.11 12.93
C GLY A 91 5.81 -16.39 12.16
N ARG A 92 7.09 -16.76 12.08
CA ARG A 92 7.56 -17.94 11.32
C ARG A 92 7.75 -19.12 12.24
N CYS A 93 7.27 -20.31 11.88
CA CYS A 93 7.43 -21.50 12.71
C CYS A 93 7.94 -22.69 11.90
N ASP A 94 9.00 -23.33 12.40
CA ASP A 94 9.46 -24.64 11.90
C ASP A 94 8.58 -25.74 12.49
N LEU A 95 8.01 -26.57 11.62
CA LEU A 95 7.12 -27.67 12.00
C LEU A 95 7.82 -28.79 12.79
N ASN A 96 9.14 -28.95 12.67
CA ASN A 96 9.91 -29.91 13.46
C ASN A 96 10.09 -29.42 14.90
N THR A 97 10.50 -28.17 15.07
CA THR A 97 10.59 -27.52 16.38
C THR A 97 9.23 -27.47 17.07
N ALA A 98 8.17 -27.22 16.30
CA ALA A 98 6.80 -27.28 16.78
C ALA A 98 6.40 -28.67 17.31
N ALA A 99 6.78 -29.73 16.59
CA ALA A 99 6.47 -31.10 16.99
C ALA A 99 7.19 -31.51 18.29
N GLU A 100 8.42 -31.04 18.47
CA GLU A 100 9.22 -31.26 19.69
C GLU A 100 8.64 -30.49 20.87
N ALA A 101 8.36 -29.19 20.71
CA ALA A 101 7.82 -28.33 21.76
C ALA A 101 6.43 -28.78 22.25
N LEU A 102 5.61 -29.32 21.35
CA LEU A 102 4.28 -29.84 21.68
C LEU A 102 4.32 -31.29 22.22
N ASN A 103 5.51 -31.86 22.36
CA ASN A 103 5.77 -33.23 22.84
C ASN A 103 4.89 -34.29 22.13
N VAL A 104 4.60 -34.06 20.85
CA VAL A 104 3.71 -34.93 20.09
C VAL A 104 4.52 -36.10 19.58
N ARG A 105 4.34 -37.28 20.17
CA ARG A 105 5.02 -38.52 19.72
C ARG A 105 4.77 -38.87 18.24
N GLN A 106 3.75 -38.30 17.60
CA GLN A 106 3.38 -38.52 16.19
C GLN A 106 3.07 -37.20 15.47
N LYS A 107 3.81 -36.87 14.41
CA LYS A 107 3.67 -35.62 13.62
C LYS A 107 2.28 -35.39 12.99
N ARG A 108 1.36 -36.35 13.08
CA ARG A 108 0.01 -36.28 12.50
C ARG A 108 -0.82 -35.11 13.05
N ARG A 109 -0.68 -34.74 14.33
CA ARG A 109 -1.48 -33.67 14.96
C ARG A 109 -1.09 -32.28 14.48
N ILE A 110 0.16 -32.07 14.09
CA ILE A 110 0.61 -30.80 13.51
C ILE A 110 -0.17 -30.50 12.23
N TYR A 111 -0.34 -31.50 11.36
CA TYR A 111 -1.10 -31.33 10.13
C TYR A 111 -2.60 -31.10 10.36
N ASP A 112 -3.18 -31.71 11.40
CA ASP A 112 -4.57 -31.41 11.76
C ASP A 112 -4.74 -29.92 12.08
N ILE A 113 -3.81 -29.34 12.84
CA ILE A 113 -3.83 -27.93 13.22
C ILE A 113 -3.52 -27.04 12.01
N THR A 114 -2.46 -27.33 11.26
CA THR A 114 -2.06 -26.48 10.13
C THR A 114 -3.10 -26.50 9.01
N ASN A 115 -3.72 -27.63 8.70
CA ASN A 115 -4.73 -27.70 7.63
C ASN A 115 -5.97 -26.85 7.97
N VAL A 116 -6.38 -26.84 9.24
CA VAL A 116 -7.49 -25.99 9.69
C VAL A 116 -7.09 -24.52 9.63
N LEU A 117 -5.91 -24.16 10.16
CA LEU A 117 -5.44 -22.77 10.14
C LEU A 117 -5.17 -22.25 8.72
N GLU A 118 -4.70 -23.11 7.81
CA GLU A 118 -4.52 -22.81 6.39
C GLU A 118 -5.86 -22.69 5.69
N GLY A 119 -6.82 -23.57 5.99
CA GLY A 119 -8.18 -23.52 5.46
C GLY A 119 -8.94 -22.25 5.87
N ILE A 120 -8.67 -21.72 7.07
CA ILE A 120 -9.19 -20.43 7.54
C ILE A 120 -8.37 -19.24 6.96
N GLY A 121 -7.15 -19.48 6.50
CA GLY A 121 -6.25 -18.46 5.96
C GLY A 121 -5.43 -17.71 7.01
N LEU A 122 -5.34 -18.23 8.24
CA LEU A 122 -4.55 -17.65 9.34
C LEU A 122 -3.06 -17.98 9.25
N ILE A 123 -2.67 -18.97 8.45
CA ILE A 123 -1.27 -19.30 8.17
C ILE A 123 -1.05 -19.53 6.68
N GLU A 124 0.20 -19.44 6.25
CA GLU A 124 0.65 -19.86 4.93
C GLU A 124 1.89 -20.73 4.97
N LYS A 125 2.06 -21.56 3.94
CA LYS A 125 3.25 -22.37 3.76
C LYS A 125 4.34 -21.56 3.05
N ARG A 126 5.48 -21.39 3.71
CA ARG A 126 6.68 -20.76 3.12
C ARG A 126 7.63 -21.78 2.51
N SER A 127 7.78 -22.95 3.15
CA SER A 127 8.57 -24.07 2.64
C SER A 127 8.07 -25.39 3.24
N LYS A 128 8.70 -26.53 2.89
CA LYS A 128 8.26 -27.87 3.32
C LYS A 128 8.07 -27.99 4.84
N ASN A 129 8.92 -27.32 5.63
CA ASN A 129 8.90 -27.36 7.09
C ASN A 129 8.65 -25.99 7.73
N MET A 130 8.38 -24.94 6.95
CA MET A 130 8.22 -23.58 7.45
C MET A 130 6.83 -23.05 7.10
N ILE A 131 6.13 -22.58 8.13
CA ILE A 131 4.86 -21.88 8.00
C ILE A 131 4.99 -20.46 8.55
N GLN A 132 4.12 -19.56 8.10
CA GLN A 132 4.05 -18.20 8.60
C GLN A 132 2.64 -17.82 9.03
N TRP A 133 2.52 -17.14 10.16
CA TRP A 133 1.30 -16.54 10.65
C TRP A 133 0.89 -15.35 9.78
N LYS A 134 -0.35 -15.40 9.27
CA LYS A 134 -1.04 -14.34 8.52
C LYS A 134 -2.07 -13.60 9.35
N GLY A 135 -2.51 -14.19 10.45
CA GLY A 135 -3.63 -13.72 11.27
C GLY A 135 -3.31 -12.47 12.10
N GLY A 136 -2.73 -11.44 11.47
CA GLY A 136 -2.51 -10.10 12.00
C GLY A 136 -1.75 -10.04 13.33
N ASP A 137 -1.41 -8.81 13.71
CA ASP A 137 -0.77 -8.46 14.97
C ASP A 137 -1.73 -8.54 16.19
N PHE A 138 -2.88 -9.21 16.02
CA PHE A 138 -4.04 -9.07 16.93
C PHE A 138 -3.80 -9.63 18.33
N MET A 139 -2.77 -10.45 18.53
CA MET A 139 -2.46 -11.08 19.83
C MET A 139 -1.02 -10.85 20.32
N LEU A 140 -0.18 -10.17 19.54
CA LEU A 140 1.22 -9.93 19.91
C LEU A 140 1.45 -8.66 20.75
N ASN A 141 0.42 -7.84 20.93
CA ASN A 141 0.55 -6.54 21.57
C ASN A 141 -0.16 -6.37 22.92
N MET A 142 -0.69 -7.44 23.53
CA MET A 142 -1.57 -7.29 24.71
C MET A 142 -1.02 -7.77 26.05
N LYS A 143 0.23 -8.26 26.15
CA LYS A 143 0.75 -8.72 27.46
C LYS A 143 1.70 -7.81 28.21
N ASP A 144 2.17 -6.72 27.63
CA ASP A 144 2.78 -5.61 28.36
C ASP A 144 2.67 -4.40 27.44
N GLY A 145 2.20 -3.24 27.92
CA GLY A 145 1.98 -2.02 27.13
C GLY A 145 3.23 -1.38 26.50
N LYS A 146 4.22 -2.17 26.09
CA LYS A 146 5.39 -1.81 25.32
C LYS A 146 5.37 -2.64 24.05
N ARG A 147 5.12 -1.97 22.91
CA ARG A 147 5.47 -2.46 21.56
C ARG A 147 6.83 -3.15 21.68
N GLN A 148 6.88 -4.47 21.54
CA GLN A 148 8.15 -5.11 21.21
C GLN A 148 8.47 -4.60 19.82
N THR A 149 9.36 -3.62 19.81
CA THR A 149 9.94 -2.98 18.65
C THR A 149 10.14 -4.02 17.55
N ALA A 150 9.35 -3.93 16.47
CA ALA A 150 9.97 -3.91 15.16
C ALA A 150 11.19 -3.00 15.34
N THR A 151 12.39 -3.60 15.30
CA THR A 151 13.61 -2.99 15.82
C THR A 151 13.63 -1.51 15.44
N THR A 152 13.90 -0.60 16.37
CA THR A 152 13.90 0.84 16.09
C THR A 152 14.67 1.18 14.81
N GLU A 153 15.67 0.36 14.48
CA GLU A 153 16.44 0.37 13.24
C GLU A 153 15.63 0.03 11.97
N GLU A 154 14.73 -0.96 11.98
CA GLU A 154 13.83 -1.28 10.87
C GLU A 154 12.78 -0.18 10.66
N GLU A 155 12.23 0.41 11.73
CA GLU A 155 11.33 1.56 11.62
C GLU A 155 12.06 2.77 11.03
N GLN A 156 13.27 3.09 11.52
CA GLN A 156 14.13 4.14 10.98
C GLN A 156 14.52 3.88 9.52
N ARG A 157 14.83 2.63 9.16
CA ARG A 157 15.14 2.24 7.78
C ARG A 157 13.93 2.39 6.87
N MET A 158 12.75 2.03 7.35
CA MET A 158 11.51 2.21 6.61
C MET A 158 11.20 3.70 6.41
N GLU A 159 11.42 4.53 7.43
CA GLU A 159 11.24 5.98 7.33
C GLU A 159 12.25 6.61 6.36
N HIS A 160 13.52 6.21 6.43
CA HIS A 160 14.55 6.64 5.49
C HIS A 160 14.20 6.25 4.05
N LEU A 161 13.82 5.00 3.81
CA LEU A 161 13.43 4.52 2.48
C LEU A 161 12.20 5.27 1.95
N LYS A 162 11.22 5.58 2.79
CA LYS A 162 10.06 6.38 2.41
C LYS A 162 10.47 7.80 2.00
N ALA A 163 11.33 8.44 2.78
CA ALA A 163 11.84 9.78 2.45
C ALA A 163 12.66 9.79 1.15
N GLU A 164 13.44 8.74 0.91
CA GLU A 164 14.22 8.56 -0.33
C GLU A 164 13.30 8.39 -1.55
N ILE A 165 12.25 7.58 -1.43
CA ILE A 165 11.25 7.42 -2.50
C ILE A 165 10.57 8.77 -2.80
N GLU A 166 10.19 9.54 -1.78
CA GLU A 166 9.58 10.85 -1.98
C GLU A 166 10.54 11.83 -2.69
N LYS A 167 11.83 11.82 -2.30
CA LYS A 167 12.86 12.65 -2.94
C LYS A 167 13.04 12.27 -4.42
N LEU A 168 13.17 10.97 -4.71
CA LEU A 168 13.34 10.49 -6.08
C LEU A 168 12.10 10.83 -6.94
N GLY A 169 10.89 10.73 -6.39
CA GLY A 169 9.66 11.11 -7.09
C GLY A 169 9.64 12.60 -7.47
N LYS A 170 10.14 13.50 -6.60
CA LYS A 170 10.27 14.94 -6.94
C LYS A 170 11.30 15.19 -8.04
N GLU A 171 12.40 14.44 -8.05
CA GLU A 171 13.42 14.57 -9.09
C GLU A 171 12.91 14.06 -10.45
N GLU A 172 12.19 12.94 -10.45
CA GLU A 172 11.52 12.43 -11.64
C GLU A 172 10.50 13.44 -12.20
N GLU A 173 9.65 14.01 -11.34
CA GLU A 173 8.68 15.04 -11.75
C GLU A 173 9.39 16.26 -12.40
N HIS A 174 10.52 16.69 -11.85
CA HIS A 174 11.29 17.79 -12.38
C HIS A 174 11.89 17.46 -13.77
N ILE A 175 12.40 16.24 -13.96
CA ILE A 175 12.91 15.77 -15.25
C ILE A 175 11.78 15.72 -16.28
N GLU A 176 10.61 15.21 -15.91
CA GLU A 176 9.44 15.18 -16.80
C GLU A 176 8.99 16.59 -17.21
N GLN A 177 9.05 17.56 -16.29
CA GLN A 177 8.75 18.95 -16.60
C GLN A 177 9.74 19.52 -17.62
N HIS A 178 11.04 19.29 -17.44
CA HIS A 178 12.07 19.68 -18.41
C HIS A 178 11.88 19.02 -19.77
N GLN A 179 11.59 17.73 -19.80
CA GLN A 179 11.33 17.00 -21.05
C GLN A 179 10.14 17.61 -21.79
N ARG A 180 9.05 17.92 -21.07
CA ARG A 180 7.88 18.60 -21.63
C ARG A 180 8.24 19.98 -22.19
N TRP A 181 9.00 20.76 -21.42
CA TRP A 181 9.40 22.11 -21.85
C TRP A 181 10.28 22.08 -23.10
N ILE A 182 11.31 21.23 -23.14
CA ILE A 182 12.21 21.11 -24.30
C ILE A 182 11.44 20.60 -25.52
N SER A 183 10.59 19.58 -25.35
CA SER A 183 9.78 19.05 -26.45
C SER A 183 8.85 20.10 -27.03
N GLN A 184 8.20 20.91 -26.18
CA GLN A 184 7.35 22.00 -26.61
C GLN A 184 8.16 23.13 -27.26
N SER A 185 9.34 23.45 -26.73
CA SER A 185 10.25 24.45 -27.30
C SER A 185 10.71 24.05 -28.71
N LEU A 186 11.13 22.79 -28.89
CA LEU A 186 11.47 22.24 -30.20
C LEU A 186 10.29 22.28 -31.15
N ARG A 187 9.10 21.89 -30.69
CA ARG A 187 7.88 21.96 -31.49
C ARG A 187 7.59 23.38 -31.96
N ASN A 188 7.65 24.36 -31.06
CA ASN A 188 7.45 25.77 -31.40
C ASN A 188 8.50 26.29 -32.39
N ALA A 189 9.77 25.87 -32.21
CA ALA A 189 10.85 26.26 -33.11
C ALA A 189 10.65 25.69 -34.52
N ILE A 190 10.27 24.41 -34.63
CA ILE A 190 10.08 23.71 -35.91
C ILE A 190 8.78 24.13 -36.62
N GLU A 191 7.68 24.34 -35.88
CA GLU A 191 6.37 24.72 -36.46
C GLU A 191 6.28 26.19 -36.85
N SER A 192 7.29 27.01 -36.53
CA SER A 192 7.33 28.40 -36.95
C SER A 192 7.47 28.52 -38.48
N SER A 193 6.65 29.37 -39.10
CA SER A 193 6.61 29.54 -40.56
C SER A 193 7.96 29.96 -41.16
N ASP A 194 8.80 30.61 -40.35
CA ASP A 194 10.15 31.04 -40.74
C ASP A 194 11.15 29.87 -40.69
N ALA A 195 11.00 28.93 -39.76
CA ALA A 195 11.89 27.78 -39.64
C ALA A 195 11.82 26.86 -40.85
N ASN A 196 10.66 26.72 -41.49
CA ASN A 196 10.52 25.88 -42.68
C ASN A 196 11.25 26.45 -43.92
N GLN A 197 11.59 27.74 -43.91
CA GLN A 197 12.40 28.36 -44.96
C GLN A 197 13.90 28.19 -44.74
N VAL A 198 14.34 27.84 -43.53
CA VAL A 198 15.76 27.69 -43.16
C VAL A 198 16.14 26.27 -42.71
N SER A 199 15.20 25.32 -42.76
CA SER A 199 15.37 23.91 -42.37
C SER A 199 16.04 23.07 -43.45
N TYR A 200 17.16 23.54 -44.01
CA TYR A 200 17.94 22.83 -45.01
C TYR A 200 19.43 22.81 -44.67
N VAL A 201 20.15 21.86 -45.25
CA VAL A 201 21.60 21.76 -45.14
C VAL A 201 22.19 21.94 -46.54
N LEU A 202 23.22 22.77 -46.66
CA LEU A 202 23.89 22.99 -47.93
C LEU A 202 24.84 21.84 -48.27
N ARG A 203 25.01 21.55 -49.56
CA ARG A 203 25.95 20.52 -50.02
C ARG A 203 27.39 20.81 -49.57
N SER A 204 27.79 22.08 -49.51
CA SER A 204 29.12 22.48 -49.02
C SER A 204 29.35 22.06 -47.57
N GLN A 205 28.35 22.18 -46.71
CA GLN A 205 28.43 21.76 -45.30
C GLN A 205 28.51 20.24 -45.13
N LEU A 206 27.94 19.49 -46.07
CA LEU A 206 28.07 18.03 -46.11
C LEU A 206 29.44 17.61 -46.65
N SER A 207 29.96 18.28 -47.69
CA SER A 207 31.29 17.96 -48.23
C SER A 207 32.43 18.24 -47.26
N ASP A 208 32.28 19.20 -46.35
CA ASP A 208 33.27 19.45 -45.30
C ASP A 208 33.40 18.27 -44.33
N ASN A 209 32.30 17.54 -44.08
CA ASN A 209 32.28 16.40 -43.16
C ASN A 209 32.54 15.04 -43.84
N PHE A 210 32.10 14.87 -45.08
CA PHE A 210 32.13 13.59 -45.82
C PHE A 210 33.10 13.58 -47.02
N GLY A 211 33.81 14.69 -47.28
CA GLY A 211 34.83 14.77 -48.33
C GLY A 211 34.29 14.42 -49.72
N SER A 212 34.89 13.39 -50.33
CA SER A 212 34.53 12.89 -51.66
C SER A 212 33.56 11.71 -51.66
N ASP A 213 33.04 11.31 -50.51
CA ASP A 213 32.18 10.13 -50.41
C ASP A 213 30.80 10.37 -51.06
N LEU A 214 30.22 9.31 -51.63
CA LEU A 214 28.88 9.35 -52.20
C LEU A 214 27.85 9.60 -51.08
N THR A 215 27.25 10.80 -51.08
CA THR A 215 26.22 11.18 -50.12
C THR A 215 24.83 11.08 -50.76
N ILE A 216 23.92 10.32 -50.14
CA ILE A 216 22.53 10.15 -50.61
C ILE A 216 21.59 10.71 -49.54
N GLY A 217 20.80 11.72 -49.90
CA GLY A 217 19.75 12.28 -49.04
C GLY A 217 18.44 11.51 -49.21
N LEU A 218 17.96 10.90 -48.13
CA LEU A 218 16.67 10.18 -48.11
C LEU A 218 15.65 10.98 -47.29
N GLN A 219 14.59 11.44 -47.95
CA GLN A 219 13.43 12.04 -47.27
C GLN A 219 12.27 11.05 -47.31
N SER A 220 11.75 10.69 -46.14
CA SER A 220 10.67 9.71 -45.99
C SER A 220 9.63 10.20 -45.00
N ARG A 221 8.43 9.62 -45.04
CA ARG A 221 7.35 9.97 -44.11
C ARG A 221 7.61 9.37 -42.72
N LEU A 222 7.01 9.96 -41.70
CA LEU A 222 7.05 9.40 -40.35
C LEU A 222 6.49 7.97 -40.35
N GLY A 223 7.22 7.03 -39.76
CA GLY A 223 6.87 5.61 -39.74
C GLY A 223 7.44 4.78 -40.90
N THR A 224 8.18 5.37 -41.84
CA THR A 224 8.93 4.58 -42.84
C THR A 224 10.00 3.73 -42.14
N GLN A 225 9.95 2.41 -42.37
CA GLN A 225 10.95 1.48 -41.86
C GLN A 225 12.11 1.37 -42.85
N ILE A 226 13.33 1.57 -42.35
CA ILE A 226 14.56 1.31 -43.11
C ILE A 226 15.12 -0.01 -42.60
N LYS A 227 15.28 -0.98 -43.50
CA LYS A 227 15.90 -2.28 -43.20
C LYS A 227 17.17 -2.41 -44.00
N THR A 228 18.23 -2.87 -43.35
CA THR A 228 19.48 -3.27 -44.00
C THR A 228 19.59 -4.79 -43.89
N SER A 229 19.92 -5.46 -44.98
CA SER A 229 20.24 -6.89 -44.96
C SER A 229 21.70 -7.08 -44.52
N ASP A 230 21.96 -8.13 -43.75
CA ASP A 230 23.34 -8.51 -43.44
C ASP A 230 24.08 -8.96 -44.71
N PRO A 231 25.34 -8.52 -44.89
CA PRO A 231 26.09 -8.77 -46.12
C PRO A 231 26.46 -10.25 -46.35
N GLU A 232 26.28 -11.15 -45.37
CA GLU A 232 26.76 -12.54 -45.46
C GLU A 232 25.73 -13.58 -45.94
N VAL A 233 24.52 -13.19 -46.34
CA VAL A 233 23.47 -14.17 -46.75
C VAL A 233 23.52 -14.55 -48.26
N PHE A 234 24.53 -14.08 -49.01
CA PHE A 234 24.68 -14.37 -50.45
C PHE A 234 25.77 -15.39 -50.80
N ASN A 235 25.97 -16.43 -50.00
CA ASN A 235 26.71 -17.62 -50.43
C ASN A 235 25.90 -18.88 -50.11
N TYR A 236 25.91 -19.83 -51.05
CA TYR A 236 25.16 -21.09 -51.13
C TYR A 236 23.83 -21.04 -51.90
N VAL A 237 23.96 -21.03 -53.24
CA VAL A 237 23.28 -22.01 -54.11
C VAL A 237 24.32 -22.60 -55.05
#